data_AF-A0A943R8T8-F1
#
_entry.id   AF-A0A943R8T8-F1
#
_cell.length_a   1.000
_cell.length_b   1.000
_cell.length_c   1.000
_cell.angle_alpha   90.00
_cell.angle_beta   90.00
_cell.angle_gamma   90.00
#
_symmetry.space_group_name_H-M   'P 1'
#
loop_
_entity.id
_entity.type
_entity.pdbx_description
1 polymer ?
#
loop_
_entity_poly.entity_id
_entity_poly.type
_entity_poly.pdbx_seq_one_letter_code
_entity_poly.pdbx_strand_id
1 'polypeptide(L)'
;MKKARPYRGKSFYKLMAAFFAVTFLCSLLILLQYLNGEKTRREETIRSYQSMVEKSMSNTADKMSLYEEVSVIISQLEGLDTLASAEYISLGSPQAVEFVQSYVDTVRFNLPSTDPPMFLYFQNSGRVFGKTAEEDSLENGTITEHFGMNIQTWNQLIQVGEEGACAIIHDPNMDFARFVYVREIYPHVVWIIGMEDQQVSEELRYSYLPEGAQTVFLTRNNQIITSKP
;
A
#
# COMPACT_ATOMS: atom_id res chain seq x y z
N MET A 1 14.35 11.17 -86.52
CA MET A 1 13.65 9.99 -85.96
C MET A 1 12.91 10.38 -84.69
N LYS A 2 11.57 10.46 -84.71
CA LYS A 2 10.76 10.65 -83.50
C LYS A 2 10.51 9.28 -82.86
N LYS A 3 11.00 9.04 -81.64
CA LYS A 3 10.69 7.82 -80.87
C LYS A 3 9.21 7.86 -80.47
N ALA A 4 8.41 6.92 -80.98
CA ALA A 4 7.03 6.74 -80.56
C ALA A 4 6.98 6.31 -79.08
N ARG A 5 6.26 7.06 -78.24
CA ARG A 5 6.01 6.66 -76.86
C ARG A 5 5.05 5.45 -76.88
N PRO A 6 5.32 4.36 -76.14
CA PRO A 6 4.46 3.19 -76.17
C PRO A 6 3.08 3.52 -75.59
N TYR A 7 2.04 3.35 -76.42
CA TYR A 7 0.65 3.55 -76.04
C TYR A 7 0.23 2.42 -75.08
N ARG A 8 0.18 2.72 -73.78
CA ARG A 8 -0.34 1.77 -72.77
C ARG A 8 -1.86 1.73 -72.88
N GLY A 9 -2.41 0.63 -73.40
CA GLY A 9 -3.85 0.47 -73.63
C GLY A 9 -4.68 0.57 -72.35
N LYS A 10 -5.98 0.89 -72.48
CA LYS A 10 -6.96 1.03 -71.36
C LYS A 10 -6.94 -0.16 -70.37
N SER A 11 -6.54 -1.35 -70.81
CA SER A 11 -6.34 -2.54 -69.98
C SER A 11 -5.24 -2.38 -68.92
N PHE A 12 -4.12 -1.72 -69.26
CA PHE A 12 -3.01 -1.47 -68.33
C PHE A 12 -3.43 -0.54 -67.18
N TYR A 13 -4.20 0.52 -67.48
CA TYR A 13 -4.69 1.44 -66.45
C TYR A 13 -5.75 0.80 -65.55
N LYS A 14 -6.59 -0.10 -66.09
CA LYS A 14 -7.52 -0.91 -65.27
C LYS A 14 -6.77 -1.88 -64.35
N LEU A 15 -5.70 -2.50 -64.84
CA LEU A 15 -4.86 -3.38 -64.04
C LEU A 15 -4.12 -2.62 -62.93
N MET A 16 -3.58 -1.44 -63.25
CA MET A 16 -2.97 -0.53 -62.28
C MET A 16 -3.96 -0.05 -61.22
N ALA A 17 -5.17 0.33 -61.63
CA ALA A 17 -6.22 0.74 -60.70
C ALA A 17 -6.66 -0.41 -59.78
N ALA A 18 -6.79 -1.63 -60.32
CA ALA A 18 -7.08 -2.82 -59.52
C ALA A 18 -5.95 -3.14 -58.52
N PHE A 19 -4.69 -3.01 -58.94
CA PHE A 19 -3.53 -3.19 -58.07
C PHE A 19 -3.50 -2.16 -56.92
N PHE A 20 -3.74 -0.88 -57.23
CA PHE A 20 -3.84 0.16 -56.20
C PHE A 20 -5.04 -0.03 -55.26
N ALA A 21 -6.19 -0.48 -55.79
CA ALA A 21 -7.36 -0.76 -54.97
C ALA A 21 -7.11 -1.91 -53.98
N VAL A 22 -6.47 -3.00 -54.44
CA VAL A 22 -6.14 -4.15 -53.58
C VAL A 22 -5.10 -3.77 -52.53
N THR A 23 -4.04 -3.05 -52.91
CA THR A 23 -3.01 -2.59 -51.96
C THR A 23 -3.61 -1.66 -50.91
N PHE A 24 -4.47 -0.72 -51.31
CA PHE A 24 -5.19 0.15 -50.38
C PHE A 24 -6.09 -0.63 -49.41
N LEU A 25 -6.85 -1.61 -49.91
CA LEU A 25 -7.68 -2.50 -49.08
C LEU A 25 -6.86 -3.31 -48.08
N CYS A 26 -5.72 -3.85 -48.50
CA CYS A 26 -4.80 -4.58 -47.60
C CYS A 26 -4.23 -3.65 -46.52
N SER A 27 -3.80 -2.44 -46.88
CA SER A 27 -3.31 -1.46 -45.90
C SER A 27 -4.40 -1.04 -44.90
N LEU A 28 -5.64 -0.86 -45.37
CA LEU A 28 -6.78 -0.55 -44.51
C LEU A 28 -7.09 -1.69 -43.53
N LEU A 29 -7.05 -2.94 -44.00
CA LEU A 29 -7.27 -4.12 -43.15
C LEU A 29 -6.18 -4.27 -42.08
N ILE A 30 -4.91 -4.05 -42.44
CA ILE A 30 -3.79 -4.08 -41.48
C ILE A 30 -3.96 -2.97 -40.43
N LEU A 31 -4.33 -1.75 -40.85
CA LEU A 31 -4.57 -0.64 -39.93
C LEU A 31 -5.75 -0.92 -38.99
N LEU A 32 -6.85 -1.48 -39.50
CA LEU A 32 -8.01 -1.87 -38.70
C LEU A 32 -7.65 -2.96 -37.69
N GLN A 33 -6.87 -3.98 -38.09
CA GLN A 33 -6.39 -5.02 -37.18
C GLN A 33 -5.48 -4.44 -36.08
N TYR A 34 -4.60 -3.50 -36.44
CA TYR A 34 -3.73 -2.80 -35.49
C TYR A 34 -4.52 -1.97 -34.48
N LEU A 35 -5.45 -1.12 -34.96
CA LEU A 35 -6.30 -0.28 -34.10
C LEU A 35 -7.21 -1.12 -33.19
N ASN A 36 -7.74 -2.23 -33.69
CA ASN A 36 -8.56 -3.13 -32.87
C ASN A 36 -7.71 -3.85 -31.82
N GLY A 37 -6.48 -4.27 -32.16
CA GLY A 37 -5.53 -4.85 -31.21
C GLY A 37 -5.11 -3.86 -30.11
N GLU A 38 -4.88 -2.59 -30.45
CA GLU A 38 -4.64 -1.53 -29.45
C GLU A 38 -5.85 -1.29 -28.56
N LYS A 39 -7.06 -1.27 -29.14
CA LYS A 39 -8.30 -1.11 -28.38
C LYS A 39 -8.50 -2.27 -27.39
N THR A 40 -8.31 -3.51 -27.83
CA THR A 40 -8.40 -4.70 -26.96
C THR A 40 -7.36 -4.66 -25.85
N ARG A 41 -6.09 -4.34 -26.16
CA ARG A 41 -5.05 -4.17 -25.14
C ARG A 41 -5.41 -3.10 -24.12
N ARG A 42 -5.93 -1.95 -24.58
CA ARG A 42 -6.37 -0.87 -23.69
C ARG A 42 -7.51 -1.31 -22.77
N GLU A 43 -8.49 -2.03 -23.29
CA GLU A 43 -9.61 -2.57 -22.49
C GLU A 43 -9.13 -3.62 -21.47
N GLU A 44 -8.21 -4.50 -21.85
CA GLU A 44 -7.57 -5.47 -20.93
C GLU A 44 -6.77 -4.77 -19.83
N THR A 45 -5.99 -3.74 -20.18
CA THR A 45 -5.25 -2.92 -19.22
C THR A 45 -6.20 -2.22 -18.25
N ILE A 46 -7.29 -1.62 -18.73
CA ILE A 46 -8.30 -0.97 -17.87
C ILE A 46 -8.93 -1.99 -16.92
N ARG A 47 -9.33 -3.17 -17.40
CA ARG A 47 -9.90 -4.22 -16.53
C ARG A 47 -8.90 -4.72 -15.51
N SER A 48 -7.63 -4.86 -15.89
CA SER A 48 -6.57 -5.24 -14.95
C SER A 48 -6.42 -4.19 -13.86
N TYR A 49 -6.37 -2.89 -14.21
CA TYR A 49 -6.31 -1.82 -13.22
C TYR A 49 -7.56 -1.76 -12.32
N GLN A 50 -8.76 -1.95 -12.88
CA GLN A 50 -9.99 -2.01 -12.08
C GLN A 50 -9.96 -3.16 -11.08
N SER A 51 -9.56 -4.36 -11.52
CA SER A 51 -9.41 -5.51 -10.62
C SER A 51 -8.35 -5.27 -9.53
N MET A 52 -7.26 -4.57 -9.85
CA MET A 52 -6.26 -4.18 -8.86
C MET A 52 -6.82 -3.25 -7.79
N VAL A 53 -7.56 -2.22 -8.20
CA VAL A 53 -8.19 -1.27 -7.29
C VAL A 53 -9.21 -1.98 -6.39
N GLU A 54 -10.04 -2.85 -6.95
CA GLU A 54 -11.03 -3.63 -6.19
C GLU A 54 -10.36 -4.56 -5.16
N LYS A 55 -9.31 -5.29 -5.57
CA LYS A 55 -8.52 -6.13 -4.65
C LYS A 55 -7.84 -5.30 -3.58
N SER A 56 -7.32 -4.12 -3.93
CA SER A 56 -6.64 -3.22 -2.99
C SER A 56 -7.61 -2.73 -1.93
N MET A 57 -8.78 -2.25 -2.35
CA MET A 57 -9.84 -1.83 -1.44
C MET A 57 -10.33 -2.96 -0.54
N SER A 58 -10.57 -4.16 -1.09
CA SER A 58 -11.00 -5.32 -0.30
C SER A 58 -9.97 -5.71 0.76
N ASN A 59 -8.69 -5.84 0.38
CA ASN A 59 -7.64 -6.21 1.31
C ASN A 59 -7.39 -5.13 2.37
N THR A 60 -7.53 -3.84 2.03
CA THR A 60 -7.47 -2.75 3.02
C THR A 60 -8.63 -2.86 4.01
N ALA A 61 -9.86 -3.14 3.54
CA ALA A 61 -11.01 -3.32 4.41
C ALA A 61 -10.85 -4.56 5.32
N ASP A 62 -10.38 -5.68 4.78
CA ASP A 62 -10.13 -6.91 5.54
C ASP A 62 -9.04 -6.70 6.60
N LYS A 63 -7.95 -6.00 6.25
CA LYS A 63 -6.89 -5.62 7.21
C LYS A 63 -7.40 -4.72 8.33
N MET A 64 -8.21 -3.72 8.00
CA MET A 64 -8.81 -2.83 9.00
C MET A 64 -9.74 -3.60 9.94
N SER A 65 -10.61 -4.46 9.40
CA SER A 65 -11.47 -5.34 10.19
C SER A 65 -10.65 -6.22 11.13
N LEU A 66 -9.53 -6.76 10.65
CA LEU A 66 -8.65 -7.58 11.47
C LEU A 66 -7.98 -6.78 12.59
N TYR A 67 -7.49 -5.57 12.31
CA TYR A 67 -6.96 -4.69 13.37
C TYR A 67 -8.04 -4.31 14.38
N GLU A 68 -9.26 -4.03 13.94
CA GLU A 68 -10.38 -3.79 14.84
C GLU A 68 -10.65 -5.00 15.74
N GLU A 69 -10.69 -6.22 15.20
CA GLU A 69 -10.87 -7.44 15.98
C GLU A 69 -9.74 -7.65 17.00
N VAL A 70 -8.48 -7.52 16.58
CA VAL A 70 -7.33 -7.67 17.48
C VAL A 70 -7.32 -6.61 18.57
N SER A 71 -7.72 -5.37 18.25
CA SER A 71 -7.79 -4.29 19.22
C SER A 71 -8.75 -4.59 20.38
N VAL A 72 -9.85 -5.30 20.10
CA VAL A 72 -10.83 -5.74 21.11
C VAL A 72 -10.26 -6.87 21.98
N ILE A 73 -9.42 -7.74 21.41
CA ILE A 73 -8.74 -8.79 22.19
C ILE A 73 -7.72 -8.16 23.13
N ILE A 74 -6.93 -7.20 22.64
CA ILE A 74 -5.93 -6.47 23.45
C ILE A 74 -6.62 -5.73 24.61
N SER A 75 -7.78 -5.10 24.37
CA SER A 75 -8.52 -4.37 25.40
C SER A 75 -9.03 -5.24 26.56
N GLN A 76 -9.00 -6.56 26.41
CA GLN A 76 -9.45 -7.54 27.40
C GLN A 76 -8.29 -8.24 28.11
N LEU A 77 -7.04 -7.86 27.81
CA LEU A 77 -5.87 -8.46 28.45
C LEU A 77 -5.80 -8.13 29.95
N GLU A 78 -5.46 -9.15 30.73
CA GLU A 78 -5.23 -9.00 32.16
C GLU A 78 -4.10 -8.00 32.44
N GLY A 79 -4.28 -7.13 33.43
CA GLY A 79 -3.31 -6.10 33.79
C GLY A 79 -3.44 -4.78 33.00
N LEU A 80 -4.23 -4.74 31.92
CA LEU A 80 -4.43 -3.50 31.15
C LEU A 80 -4.99 -2.36 32.00
N ASP A 81 -6.06 -2.60 32.76
CA ASP A 81 -6.71 -1.59 33.62
C ASP A 81 -5.74 -1.02 34.68
N THR A 82 -4.93 -1.89 35.27
CA THR A 82 -3.89 -1.49 36.24
C THR A 82 -2.85 -0.56 35.60
N LEU A 83 -2.39 -0.87 34.39
CA LEU A 83 -1.40 -0.04 33.68
C LEU A 83 -2.03 1.24 33.12
N ALA A 84 -3.28 1.18 32.64
CA ALA A 84 -4.04 2.32 32.12
C ALA A 84 -4.28 3.38 33.19
N SER A 85 -4.61 2.96 34.42
CA SER A 85 -4.87 3.85 35.55
C SER A 85 -3.62 4.34 36.29
N ALA A 86 -2.45 3.78 36.01
CA ALA A 86 -1.21 4.16 36.69
C ALA A 86 -0.70 5.54 36.24
N GLU A 87 -0.40 6.43 37.19
CA GLU A 87 0.29 7.71 36.91
C GLU A 87 1.76 7.50 36.54
N TYR A 88 2.34 6.36 36.92
CA TYR A 88 3.70 5.99 36.60
C TYR A 88 3.81 4.47 36.41
N ILE A 89 4.36 4.05 35.29
CA ILE A 89 4.71 2.65 35.02
C ILE A 89 6.24 2.53 35.03
N SER A 90 6.76 1.67 35.90
CA SER A 90 8.18 1.36 35.94
C SER A 90 8.56 0.44 34.79
N LEU A 91 9.51 0.87 33.96
CA LEU A 91 10.11 0.05 32.92
C LEU A 91 10.75 -1.20 33.53
N GLY A 92 10.61 -2.33 32.84
CA GLY A 92 11.12 -3.64 33.28
C GLY A 92 10.46 -4.21 34.54
N SER A 93 9.40 -3.58 35.07
CA SER A 93 8.66 -4.17 36.19
C SER A 93 7.99 -5.49 35.78
N PRO A 94 7.88 -6.49 36.69
CA PRO A 94 7.26 -7.78 36.36
C PRO A 94 5.87 -7.63 35.73
N GLN A 95 5.06 -6.71 36.26
CA GLN A 95 3.71 -6.41 35.76
C GLN A 95 3.73 -5.88 34.31
N ALA A 96 4.62 -4.93 34.00
CA ALA A 96 4.74 -4.39 32.64
C ALA A 96 5.29 -5.44 31.66
N VAL A 97 6.26 -6.25 32.10
CA VAL A 97 6.85 -7.32 31.28
C VAL A 97 5.81 -8.39 30.94
N GLU A 98 5.07 -8.89 31.93
CA GLU A 98 4.02 -9.91 31.74
C GLU A 98 2.91 -9.39 30.80
N PHE A 99 2.47 -8.15 31.00
CA PHE A 99 1.48 -7.53 30.12
C PHE A 99 2.00 -7.37 28.69
N VAL A 100 3.19 -6.78 28.49
CA VAL A 100 3.74 -6.55 27.14
C VAL A 100 3.97 -7.86 26.43
N GLN A 101 4.43 -8.91 27.12
CA GLN A 101 4.56 -10.24 26.53
C GLN A 101 3.21 -10.78 26.05
N SER A 102 2.16 -10.68 26.88
CA SER A 102 0.81 -11.10 26.52
C SER A 102 0.24 -10.31 25.33
N TYR A 103 0.52 -9.01 25.28
CA TYR A 103 0.17 -8.13 24.16
C TYR A 103 0.87 -8.54 22.87
N VAL A 104 2.19 -8.73 22.89
CA VAL A 104 2.98 -9.13 21.72
C VAL A 104 2.51 -10.48 21.19
N ASP A 105 2.29 -11.45 22.08
CA ASP A 105 1.79 -12.77 21.71
C ASP A 105 0.39 -12.67 21.10
N THR A 106 -0.51 -11.89 21.69
CA THR A 106 -1.85 -11.63 21.15
C THR A 106 -1.79 -11.09 19.72
N VAL A 107 -0.93 -10.11 19.45
CA VAL A 107 -0.80 -9.58 18.10
C VAL A 107 -0.25 -10.63 17.13
N ARG A 108 0.78 -11.38 17.53
CA ARG A 108 1.41 -12.42 16.70
C ARG A 108 0.48 -13.59 16.37
N PHE A 109 -0.39 -13.98 17.29
CA PHE A 109 -1.32 -15.09 17.06
C PHE A 109 -2.50 -14.71 16.18
N ASN A 110 -2.90 -13.44 16.19
CA ASN A 110 -4.13 -13.00 15.51
C ASN A 110 -3.87 -12.22 14.21
N LEU A 111 -2.67 -11.72 13.97
CA LEU A 111 -2.31 -11.10 12.69
C LEU A 111 -1.56 -12.09 11.78
N PRO A 112 -1.82 -12.06 10.45
CA PRO A 112 -1.05 -12.84 9.48
C PRO A 112 0.43 -12.49 9.59
N SER A 113 1.28 -13.51 9.35
CA SER A 113 2.73 -13.62 9.62
C SER A 113 3.63 -12.49 9.08
N THR A 114 3.30 -11.28 9.50
CA THR A 114 4.03 -10.03 9.38
C THR A 114 4.38 -9.69 10.82
N ASP A 115 5.58 -9.20 11.08
CA ASP A 115 5.98 -8.70 12.39
C ASP A 115 5.87 -7.18 12.37
N PRO A 116 4.64 -6.61 12.31
CA PRO A 116 4.44 -5.20 12.06
C PRO A 116 5.05 -4.35 13.18
N PRO A 117 5.50 -3.13 12.88
CA PRO A 117 5.71 -2.13 13.93
C PRO A 117 4.39 -1.88 14.66
N MET A 118 4.42 -2.03 15.99
CA MET A 118 3.24 -1.97 16.84
C MET A 118 3.62 -1.39 18.21
N PHE A 119 2.76 -0.53 18.76
CA PHE A 119 3.01 0.22 19.98
C PHE A 119 1.72 0.46 20.77
N LEU A 120 1.81 0.44 22.09
CA LEU A 120 0.77 0.84 23.01
C LEU A 120 1.20 2.08 23.79
N TYR A 121 0.41 3.13 23.70
CA TYR A 121 0.61 4.36 24.43
C TYR A 121 -0.38 4.45 25.61
N PHE A 122 0.17 4.54 26.81
CA PHE A 122 -0.57 4.72 28.06
C PHE A 122 -0.57 6.22 28.41
N GLN A 123 -1.65 6.93 28.07
CA GLN A 123 -1.71 8.39 28.16
C GLN A 123 -1.47 8.89 29.59
N ASN A 124 -2.01 8.19 30.60
CA ASN A 124 -1.93 8.62 31.99
C ASN A 124 -0.50 8.60 32.55
N SER A 125 0.29 7.58 32.20
CA SER A 125 1.69 7.48 32.61
C SER A 125 2.67 8.12 31.63
N GLY A 126 2.21 8.44 30.41
CA GLY A 126 3.04 8.91 29.31
C GLY A 126 3.92 7.83 28.67
N ARG A 127 3.78 6.55 29.06
CA ARG A 127 4.66 5.47 28.59
C ARG A 127 4.22 4.88 27.26
N VAL A 128 5.20 4.55 26.42
CA VAL A 128 4.97 3.81 25.18
C VAL A 128 5.72 2.48 25.17
N PHE A 129 4.98 1.39 25.01
CA PHE A 129 5.54 0.05 24.88
C PHE A 129 5.43 -0.46 23.45
N GLY A 130 6.54 -0.96 22.92
CA GLY A 130 6.60 -1.66 21.64
C GLY A 130 6.57 -3.17 21.87
N LYS A 131 7.67 -3.84 21.51
CA LYS A 131 7.83 -5.29 21.68
C LYS A 131 8.40 -5.70 23.05
N THR A 132 8.87 -4.74 23.85
CA THR A 132 9.43 -4.97 25.18
C THR A 132 8.94 -3.90 26.16
N ALA A 133 9.02 -4.20 27.45
CA ALA A 133 8.68 -3.29 28.54
C ALA A 133 9.89 -2.60 29.18
N GLU A 134 11.10 -2.87 28.65
CA GLU A 134 12.38 -2.45 29.24
C GLU A 134 12.76 -1.02 28.84
N GLU A 135 12.26 -0.57 27.69
CA GLU A 135 12.54 0.74 27.12
C GLU A 135 11.24 1.40 26.66
N ASP A 136 11.18 2.72 26.78
CA ASP A 136 10.10 3.51 26.21
C ASP A 136 10.37 3.73 24.72
N SER A 137 9.44 3.24 23.87
CA SER A 137 9.61 3.23 22.42
C SER A 137 9.51 4.61 21.76
N LEU A 138 8.98 5.61 22.49
CA LEU A 138 8.97 7.00 22.05
C LEU A 138 10.29 7.68 22.44
N GLU A 139 10.75 7.49 23.69
CA GLU A 139 11.99 8.11 24.19
C GLU A 139 13.24 7.56 23.48
N ASN A 140 13.27 6.26 23.18
CA ASN A 140 14.42 5.64 22.51
C ASN A 140 14.43 5.83 20.97
N GLY A 141 13.39 6.46 20.41
CA GLY A 141 13.29 6.78 18.99
C GLY A 141 12.77 5.66 18.08
N THR A 142 12.41 4.49 18.62
CA THR A 142 11.92 3.34 17.84
C THR A 142 10.71 3.68 16.98
N ILE A 143 9.76 4.46 17.50
CA ILE A 143 8.60 4.93 16.73
C ILE A 143 9.01 5.79 15.53
N THR A 144 10.01 6.66 15.72
CA THR A 144 10.50 7.52 14.64
C THR A 144 11.25 6.71 13.59
N GLU A 145 11.99 5.68 13.99
CA GLU A 145 12.69 4.79 13.07
C GLU A 145 11.69 4.05 12.15
N HIS A 146 10.69 3.39 12.74
CA HIS A 146 9.69 2.61 12.00
C HIS A 146 8.73 3.49 11.19
N PHE A 147 8.24 4.59 11.77
CA PHE A 147 7.16 5.39 11.17
C PHE A 147 7.60 6.74 10.59
N GLY A 148 8.81 7.23 10.91
CA GLY A 148 9.24 8.58 10.52
C GLY A 148 8.36 9.65 11.14
N MET A 149 7.72 9.29 12.25
CA MET A 149 6.71 10.09 12.89
C MET A 149 7.41 11.19 13.69
N ASN A 150 7.22 12.44 13.28
CA ASN A 150 7.63 13.57 14.10
C ASN A 150 6.64 13.80 15.27
N ILE A 151 7.04 14.61 16.24
CA ILE A 151 6.24 14.87 17.44
C ILE A 151 4.87 15.50 17.15
N GLN A 152 4.76 16.28 16.07
CA GLN A 152 3.48 16.89 15.68
C GLN A 152 2.50 15.83 15.18
N THR A 153 2.95 14.92 14.33
CA THR A 153 2.15 13.79 13.85
C THR A 153 1.79 12.85 15.01
N TRP A 154 2.73 12.58 15.92
CA TRP A 154 2.47 11.80 17.14
C TRP A 154 1.33 12.41 17.96
N ASN A 155 1.44 13.70 18.30
CA ASN A 155 0.43 14.40 19.10
C ASN A 155 -0.95 14.43 18.45
N GLN A 156 -1.03 14.38 17.12
CA GLN A 156 -2.31 14.28 16.40
C GLN A 156 -2.89 12.86 16.50
N LEU A 157 -2.07 11.84 16.31
CA LEU A 157 -2.51 10.45 16.28
C LEU A 157 -2.93 9.91 17.65
N ILE A 158 -2.28 10.34 18.73
CA ILE A 158 -2.65 9.90 20.09
C ILE A 158 -3.97 10.50 20.61
N GLN A 159 -4.58 11.44 19.86
CA GLN A 159 -5.88 12.03 20.18
C GLN A 159 -7.05 11.32 19.48
N VAL A 160 -6.78 10.22 18.78
CA VAL A 160 -7.79 9.40 18.11
C VAL A 160 -8.63 8.66 19.15
N GLY A 161 -9.96 8.68 18.97
CA GLY A 161 -10.89 7.98 19.85
C GLY A 161 -11.16 6.52 19.44
N GLU A 162 -12.27 5.98 19.93
CA GLU A 162 -12.63 4.56 19.78
C GLU A 162 -12.95 4.11 18.34
N GLU A 163 -13.29 5.04 17.44
CA GLU A 163 -13.62 4.74 16.03
C GLU A 163 -12.38 4.33 15.20
N GLY A 164 -11.18 4.57 15.73
CA GLY A 164 -9.93 4.33 15.02
C GLY A 164 -9.71 5.31 13.85
N ALA A 165 -8.46 5.46 13.45
CA ALA A 165 -8.06 6.29 12.32
C ALA A 165 -6.90 5.66 11.58
N CYS A 166 -6.97 5.71 10.25
CA CYS A 166 -5.86 5.37 9.38
C CYS A 166 -5.15 6.64 8.95
N ALA A 167 -3.83 6.67 9.09
CA ALA A 167 -2.98 7.75 8.65
C ALA A 167 -1.90 7.24 7.70
N ILE A 168 -1.66 8.04 6.67
CA ILE A 168 -0.55 7.84 5.76
C ILE A 168 0.52 8.88 6.12
N ILE A 169 1.67 8.42 6.61
CA ILE A 169 2.77 9.28 6.99
C ILE A 169 3.71 9.41 5.79
N HIS A 170 3.78 10.63 5.27
CA HIS A 170 4.66 10.99 4.16
C HIS A 170 5.93 11.64 4.71
N ASP A 171 7.09 11.01 4.51
CA ASP A 171 8.39 11.63 4.75
C ASP A 171 8.89 12.28 3.44
N PRO A 172 9.20 13.59 3.43
CA PRO A 172 9.72 14.27 2.23
C PRO A 172 11.07 13.74 1.73
N ASN A 173 11.79 12.96 2.54
CA ASN A 173 13.03 12.29 2.16
C ASN A 173 12.83 10.82 1.77
N MET A 174 11.60 10.30 1.84
CA MET A 174 11.28 8.94 1.44
C MET A 174 10.43 8.92 0.18
N ASP A 175 10.69 7.91 -0.64
CA ASP A 175 9.99 7.69 -1.90
C ASP A 175 8.56 7.14 -1.72
N PHE A 176 8.21 6.73 -0.49
CA PHE A 176 6.99 6.00 -0.16
C PHE A 176 6.34 6.48 1.13
N ALA A 177 5.07 6.12 1.30
CA ALA A 177 4.25 6.52 2.44
C ALA A 177 4.00 5.32 3.37
N ARG A 178 4.13 5.54 4.68
CA ARG A 178 3.93 4.52 5.70
C ARG A 178 2.47 4.50 6.14
N PHE A 179 1.88 3.32 6.24
CA PHE A 179 0.49 3.16 6.71
C PHE A 179 0.49 2.92 8.21
N VAL A 180 -0.33 3.67 8.93
CA VAL A 180 -0.52 3.52 10.37
C VAL A 180 -2.01 3.47 10.66
N TYR A 181 -2.43 2.50 11.45
CA TYR A 181 -3.73 2.41 12.08
C TYR A 181 -3.58 2.76 13.56
N VAL A 182 -4.45 3.63 14.06
CA VAL A 182 -4.43 4.12 15.43
C VAL A 182 -5.82 4.04 16.01
N ARG A 183 -5.97 3.55 17.25
CA ARG A 183 -7.26 3.47 17.93
C ARG A 183 -7.09 3.57 19.43
N GLU A 184 -7.99 4.27 20.10
CA GLU A 184 -8.15 4.13 21.55
C GLU A 184 -8.86 2.80 21.84
N ILE A 185 -8.13 1.85 22.41
CA ILE A 185 -8.61 0.47 22.62
C ILE A 185 -9.19 0.26 24.02
N TYR A 186 -8.83 1.14 24.95
CA TYR A 186 -9.29 1.19 26.32
C TYR A 186 -9.16 2.66 26.77
N PRO A 187 -9.98 3.16 27.72
CA PRO A 187 -9.86 4.53 28.19
C PRO A 187 -8.40 4.93 28.47
N HIS A 188 -7.92 5.95 27.76
CA HIS A 188 -6.56 6.48 27.87
C HIS A 188 -5.43 5.53 27.40
N VAL A 189 -5.75 4.49 26.64
CA VAL A 189 -4.78 3.59 26.02
C VAL A 189 -4.97 3.56 24.50
N VAL A 190 -3.96 4.04 23.79
CA VAL A 190 -3.97 4.12 22.33
C VAL A 190 -3.07 3.04 21.76
N TRP A 191 -3.62 2.23 20.86
CA TRP A 191 -2.88 1.26 20.09
C TRP A 191 -2.53 1.83 18.72
N ILE A 192 -1.28 1.64 18.33
CA ILE A 192 -0.70 2.10 17.07
C ILE A 192 -0.07 0.88 16.41
N ILE A 193 -0.48 0.58 15.18
CA ILE A 193 0.10 -0.50 14.39
C ILE A 193 0.24 -0.03 12.95
N GLY A 194 1.24 -0.51 12.24
CA GLY A 194 1.41 -0.08 10.87
C GLY A 194 2.21 -1.05 10.02
N MET A 195 2.51 -0.57 8.83
CA MET A 195 3.32 -1.27 7.85
C MET A 195 4.46 -0.37 7.39
N GLU A 196 5.65 -0.94 7.36
CA GLU A 196 6.83 -0.29 6.80
C GLU A 196 6.79 -0.29 5.27
N ASP A 197 7.61 0.57 4.68
CA ASP A 197 7.73 0.74 3.23
C ASP A 197 7.98 -0.61 2.51
N GLN A 198 8.95 -1.40 2.99
CA GLN A 198 9.25 -2.69 2.37
C GLN A 198 8.02 -3.62 2.34
N GLN A 199 7.24 -3.65 3.43
CA GLN A 199 6.04 -4.49 3.51
C GLN A 199 4.92 -3.96 2.61
N VAL A 200 4.72 -2.63 2.54
CA VAL A 200 3.75 -2.01 1.62
C VAL A 200 4.13 -2.30 0.17
N SER A 201 5.41 -2.15 -0.18
CA SER A 201 5.93 -2.42 -1.52
C SER A 201 5.84 -3.90 -1.90
N GLU A 202 6.15 -4.81 -0.97
CA GLU A 202 6.01 -6.25 -1.18
C GLU A 202 4.54 -6.66 -1.33
N GLU A 203 3.63 -6.16 -0.50
CA GLU A 203 2.20 -6.44 -0.67
C GLU A 203 1.66 -5.90 -1.99
N LEU A 204 2.07 -4.68 -2.38
CA LEU A 204 1.76 -4.10 -3.67
C LEU A 204 2.25 -4.98 -4.84
N ARG A 205 3.46 -5.54 -4.71
CA ARG A 205 4.06 -6.45 -5.70
C ARG A 205 3.35 -7.80 -5.77
N TYR A 206 3.11 -8.44 -4.62
CA TYR A 206 2.59 -9.81 -4.56
C TYR A 206 1.08 -9.91 -4.80
N SER A 207 0.32 -8.92 -4.32
CA SER A 207 -1.15 -9.03 -4.30
C SER A 207 -1.83 -8.30 -5.44
N TYR A 208 -1.14 -7.37 -6.10
CA TYR A 208 -1.79 -6.45 -7.05
C TYR A 208 -1.13 -6.41 -8.42
N LEU A 209 0.12 -6.80 -8.59
CA LEU A 209 0.76 -6.76 -9.90
C LEU A 209 0.70 -8.12 -10.61
N PRO A 210 0.39 -8.17 -11.93
CA PRO A 210 0.57 -9.37 -12.73
C PRO A 210 2.02 -9.87 -12.69
N GLU A 211 2.21 -11.18 -12.89
CA GLU A 211 3.55 -11.78 -12.98
C GLU A 211 4.35 -11.11 -14.13
N GLY A 212 5.52 -10.56 -13.81
CA GLY A 212 6.35 -9.78 -14.75
C GLY A 212 5.93 -8.31 -14.94
N ALA A 213 4.93 -7.81 -14.21
CA ALA A 213 4.59 -6.39 -14.22
C ALA A 213 5.55 -5.58 -13.34
N GLN A 214 5.93 -4.41 -13.85
CA GLN A 214 6.82 -3.48 -13.17
C GLN A 214 5.98 -2.50 -12.34
N THR A 215 6.28 -2.36 -11.04
CA THR A 215 5.64 -1.31 -10.25
C THR A 215 6.22 0.02 -10.66
N VAL A 216 5.38 0.93 -11.14
CA VAL A 216 5.76 2.32 -11.41
C VAL A 216 5.12 3.19 -10.34
N PHE A 217 5.93 3.66 -9.42
CA PHE A 217 5.49 4.59 -8.39
C PHE A 217 5.72 6.02 -8.87
N LEU A 218 4.65 6.80 -8.85
CA LEU A 218 4.67 8.23 -9.15
C LEU A 218 4.82 8.97 -7.83
N THR A 219 6.01 9.48 -7.56
CA THR A 219 6.25 10.30 -6.38
C THR A 219 5.66 11.70 -6.59
N ARG A 220 5.47 12.44 -5.48
CA ARG A 220 4.96 13.82 -5.49
C ARG A 220 5.81 14.81 -6.31
N ASN A 221 7.03 14.41 -6.67
CA ASN A 221 8.00 15.18 -7.45
C ASN A 221 8.05 14.74 -8.93
N ASN A 222 7.08 13.95 -9.41
CA ASN A 222 7.07 13.33 -10.74
C ASN A 222 8.29 12.45 -11.02
N GLN A 223 8.96 11.92 -9.99
CA GLN A 223 9.98 10.91 -10.19
C GLN A 223 9.31 9.54 -10.32
N ILE A 224 9.76 8.80 -11.34
CA ILE A 224 9.26 7.47 -11.65
C ILE A 224 10.23 6.47 -11.04
N ILE A 225 9.78 5.75 -10.01
CA ILE A 225 10.54 4.65 -9.42
C ILE A 225 9.96 3.36 -9.95
N THR A 226 10.83 2.58 -10.58
CA THR A 226 10.45 1.32 -11.20
C THR A 226 11.09 0.16 -10.45
N SER A 227 10.30 -0.83 -10.02
CA SER A 227 10.88 -2.11 -9.57
C SER A 227 11.68 -2.75 -10.72
N LYS A 228 12.73 -3.53 -10.45
CA LYS A 228 13.32 -4.37 -11.50
C LYS A 228 12.37 -5.54 -11.80
N PRO A 229 12.28 -6.00 -13.06
CA PRO A 229 11.53 -7.20 -13.40
C PRO A 229 12.06 -8.43 -12.65
#